data_AF-V7H614-F1
#
_entry.id   AF-V7H614-F1
#
_cell.length_a   1.000
_cell.length_b   1.000
_cell.length_c   1.000
_cell.angle_alpha   90.00
_cell.angle_beta   90.00
_cell.angle_gamma   90.00
#
_symmetry.space_group_name_H-M   'P 1'
#
loop_
_entity.id
_entity.type
_entity.pdbx_description
1 polymer ?
#
loop_
_entity_poly.entity_id
_entity_poly.type
_entity_poly.pdbx_seq_one_letter_code
_entity_poly.pdbx_strand_id
1 'polypeptide(L)'
;MVVAGPATGAERLAGSWGNDAGCVFAKAGFQGRDDYIVLTAEGIETYGSGCRFAQQLTWAPGTQSLDATCSAEGEAGTTAETVVVTNKGEGGFFVTIPGLEEMGPLQPCS
;
A
#
# COMPACT_ATOMS: atom_id res chain seq x y z
N MET A 1 8.01 -33.18 0.23
CA MET A 1 9.03 -32.24 -0.27
C MET A 1 8.28 -31.01 -0.73
N VAL A 2 8.25 -29.96 0.09
CA VAL A 2 7.53 -28.72 -0.26
C VAL A 2 8.48 -27.94 -1.16
N VAL A 3 8.17 -27.85 -2.45
CA VAL A 3 8.84 -26.92 -3.36
C VAL A 3 8.42 -25.53 -2.90
N ALA A 4 9.29 -24.85 -2.16
CA ALA A 4 9.28 -23.40 -2.14
C ALA A 4 9.71 -22.98 -3.55
N GLY A 5 8.73 -22.63 -4.39
CA GLY A 5 9.01 -22.04 -5.69
C GLY A 5 9.86 -20.78 -5.51
N PRO A 6 10.70 -20.42 -6.49
CA PRO A 6 11.40 -19.15 -6.43
C PRO A 6 10.33 -18.05 -6.33
N ALA A 7 10.43 -17.18 -5.32
CA ALA A 7 9.72 -15.91 -5.31
C ALA A 7 10.30 -15.08 -6.46
N THR A 8 9.82 -15.36 -7.67
CA THR A 8 10.24 -14.72 -8.91
C THR A 8 9.84 -13.26 -8.83
N GLY A 9 10.88 -12.42 -8.79
CA GLY A 9 10.90 -10.99 -9.13
C GLY A 9 9.57 -10.26 -9.03
N ALA A 10 9.44 -9.42 -8.00
CA ALA A 10 8.32 -8.52 -7.84
C ALA A 10 6.96 -9.22 -8.01
N GLU A 11 6.37 -9.64 -6.88
CA GLU A 11 4.97 -9.24 -6.69
C GLU A 11 4.96 -7.71 -6.66
N ARG A 12 5.13 -7.10 -7.83
CA ARG A 12 4.66 -5.78 -8.15
C ARG A 12 3.22 -5.84 -7.70
N LEU A 13 2.84 -4.96 -6.79
CA LEU A 13 1.47 -4.79 -6.31
C LEU A 13 0.52 -4.93 -7.52
N ALA A 14 0.00 -6.14 -7.76
CA ALA A 14 -0.90 -6.48 -8.87
C ALA A 14 -2.33 -6.65 -8.36
N GLY A 15 -3.18 -5.64 -8.58
CA GLY A 15 -4.53 -5.56 -8.01
C GLY A 15 -4.67 -4.46 -6.95
N SER A 16 -5.67 -4.63 -6.08
CA SER A 16 -5.95 -3.75 -4.95
C SER A 16 -5.91 -4.55 -3.66
N TRP A 17 -5.25 -4.03 -2.63
CA TRP A 17 -5.26 -4.56 -1.27
C TRP A 17 -5.81 -3.51 -0.34
N GLY A 18 -6.49 -3.93 0.72
CA GLY A 18 -7.04 -3.00 1.67
C GLY A 18 -7.44 -3.69 2.96
N ASN A 19 -7.82 -2.90 3.93
CA ASN A 19 -8.66 -3.39 5.02
C ASN A 19 -10.12 -3.56 4.54
N ASP A 20 -11.02 -4.04 5.39
CA ASP A 20 -12.42 -4.27 5.02
C ASP A 20 -13.07 -3.04 4.34
N ALA A 21 -12.84 -1.84 4.90
CA ALA A 21 -13.36 -0.59 4.36
C ALA A 21 -12.68 -0.20 3.02
N GLY A 22 -11.36 -0.35 2.93
CA GLY A 22 -10.57 -0.06 1.73
C GLY A 22 -10.92 -0.97 0.56
N CYS A 23 -11.27 -2.22 0.82
CA CYS A 23 -11.74 -3.12 -0.24
C CYS A 23 -13.15 -2.80 -0.72
N VAL A 24 -14.03 -2.30 0.15
CA VAL A 24 -15.32 -1.74 -0.28
C VAL A 24 -15.09 -0.52 -1.17
N PHE A 25 -14.19 0.38 -0.78
CA PHE A 25 -13.81 1.54 -1.58
C PHE A 25 -13.26 1.14 -2.95
N ALA A 26 -12.30 0.21 -3.00
CA ALA A 26 -11.70 -0.26 -4.24
C ALA A 26 -12.73 -0.83 -5.24
N LYS A 27 -13.84 -1.39 -4.73
CA LYS A 27 -14.92 -1.96 -5.54
C LYS A 27 -16.00 -0.95 -5.92
N ALA A 28 -16.43 -0.12 -4.97
CA ALA A 28 -17.60 0.75 -5.12
C ALA A 28 -17.25 2.21 -5.43
N GLY A 29 -15.98 2.60 -5.32
CA GLY A 29 -15.50 3.99 -5.44
C GLY A 29 -15.90 4.90 -4.28
N PHE A 30 -16.66 4.38 -3.32
CA PHE A 30 -17.05 5.10 -2.11
C PHE A 30 -17.12 4.14 -0.95
N GLN A 31 -16.61 4.60 0.18
CA GLN A 31 -16.84 4.01 1.48
C GLN A 31 -17.11 5.19 2.43
N GLY A 32 -17.93 4.98 3.46
CA GLY A 32 -18.35 6.04 4.38
C GLY A 32 -17.64 6.01 5.73
N ARG A 33 -16.47 5.36 5.83
CA ARG A 33 -15.72 5.19 7.07
C ARG A 33 -14.39 5.94 7.02
N ASP A 34 -13.94 6.42 8.16
CA ASP A 34 -12.73 7.24 8.20
C ASP A 34 -11.44 6.38 8.30
N ASP A 35 -11.60 5.06 8.42
CA ASP A 35 -10.51 4.11 8.65
C ASP A 35 -10.10 3.32 7.40
N TYR A 36 -10.59 3.67 6.20
CA TYR A 36 -10.21 2.92 5.01
C TYR A 36 -8.76 3.12 4.63
N ILE A 37 -8.16 2.04 4.16
CA ILE A 37 -6.81 2.03 3.61
C ILE A 37 -6.85 1.15 2.38
N VAL A 38 -6.51 1.70 1.22
CA VAL A 38 -6.37 0.96 -0.04
C VAL A 38 -4.97 1.16 -0.59
N LEU A 39 -4.33 0.07 -0.96
CA LEU A 39 -3.04 0.00 -1.60
C LEU A 39 -3.26 -0.56 -3.01
N THR A 40 -2.65 0.08 -4.01
CA THR A 40 -2.67 -0.35 -5.41
C THR A 40 -1.26 -0.30 -5.99
N ALA A 41 -1.12 -0.65 -7.26
CA ALA A 41 0.13 -0.43 -8.01
C ALA A 41 0.53 1.05 -8.10
N GLU A 42 -0.44 1.97 -8.01
CA GLU A 42 -0.24 3.40 -8.23
C GLU A 42 0.05 4.16 -6.94
N GLY A 43 -0.31 3.62 -5.78
CA GLY A 43 -0.18 4.34 -4.53
C GLY A 43 -0.94 3.70 -3.37
N ILE A 44 -0.94 4.42 -2.25
CA ILE A 44 -1.79 4.15 -1.09
C ILE A 44 -2.72 5.33 -0.87
N GLU A 45 -3.98 5.05 -0.56
CA GLU A 45 -5.00 6.04 -0.27
C GLU A 45 -5.72 5.70 1.04
N THR A 46 -6.01 6.73 1.81
CA THR A 46 -6.70 6.71 3.10
C THR A 46 -7.69 7.86 3.15
N TYR A 47 -8.52 7.92 4.20
CA TYR A 47 -9.60 8.91 4.29
C TYR A 47 -9.20 10.37 4.05
N GLY A 48 -8.11 10.82 4.67
CA GLY A 48 -7.66 12.20 4.56
C GLY A 48 -6.28 12.34 3.92
N SER A 49 -5.71 11.28 3.35
CA SER A 49 -4.34 11.32 2.82
C SER A 49 -4.11 10.27 1.75
N GLY A 50 -3.23 10.55 0.81
CA GLY A 50 -2.84 9.59 -0.22
C GLY A 50 -1.43 9.84 -0.74
N CYS A 51 -0.73 8.77 -1.07
CA CYS A 51 0.61 8.78 -1.64
C CYS A 51 0.61 8.09 -2.99
N ARG A 52 1.08 8.79 -4.03
CA ARG A 52 1.27 8.24 -5.37
C ARG A 52 2.70 7.77 -5.55
N PHE A 53 2.90 6.53 -5.95
CA PHE A 53 4.22 5.99 -6.23
C PHE A 53 4.77 6.59 -7.53
N ALA A 54 5.94 7.21 -7.44
CA ALA A 54 6.65 7.80 -8.58
C ALA A 54 7.59 6.77 -9.22
N GLN A 55 8.36 6.05 -8.40
CA GLN A 55 9.32 5.04 -8.85
C GLN A 55 9.67 4.08 -7.72
N GLN A 56 10.10 2.87 -8.08
CA GLN A 56 10.60 1.89 -7.13
C GLN A 56 12.09 2.11 -6.88
N LEU A 57 12.45 2.42 -5.64
CA LEU A 57 13.83 2.68 -5.21
C LEU A 57 14.62 1.40 -4.96
N THR A 58 14.02 0.46 -4.24
CA THR A 58 14.73 -0.75 -3.78
C THR A 58 13.78 -1.93 -3.75
N TRP A 59 14.31 -3.09 -4.13
CA TRP A 59 13.60 -4.36 -4.09
C TRP A 59 14.36 -5.36 -3.24
N ALA A 60 13.70 -5.89 -2.23
CA ALA A 60 14.11 -7.07 -1.49
C ALA A 60 12.97 -8.10 -1.52
N PRO A 61 13.25 -9.40 -1.37
CA PRO A 61 12.21 -10.40 -1.22
C PRO A 61 11.29 -10.02 -0.05
N GLY A 62 10.00 -9.78 -0.35
CA GLY A 62 9.00 -9.41 0.66
C GLY A 62 9.00 -7.94 1.10
N THR A 63 9.91 -7.08 0.63
CA THR A 63 9.91 -5.65 0.97
C THR A 63 10.27 -4.79 -0.24
N GLN A 64 9.50 -3.72 -0.46
CA GLN A 64 9.71 -2.77 -1.54
C GLN A 64 9.77 -1.36 -0.96
N SER A 65 10.77 -0.59 -1.36
CA SER A 65 10.81 0.84 -1.06
C SER A 65 10.50 1.62 -2.33
N LEU A 66 9.54 2.53 -2.23
CA LEU A 66 8.99 3.32 -3.32
C LEU A 66 9.17 4.80 -2.99
N ASP A 67 9.65 5.60 -3.93
CA ASP A 67 9.47 7.03 -3.86
C ASP A 67 8.00 7.32 -4.12
N ALA A 68 7.40 8.14 -3.26
CA ALA A 68 6.03 8.55 -3.40
C ALA A 68 5.87 10.06 -3.23
N THR A 69 4.82 10.59 -3.83
CA THR A 69 4.36 11.96 -3.64
C THR A 69 3.06 11.90 -2.85
N CYS A 70 3.11 12.36 -1.61
CA CYS A 70 2.02 12.30 -0.65
C CYS A 70 1.29 13.64 -0.53
N SER A 71 -0.02 13.58 -0.38
CA SER A 71 -0.87 14.71 -0.03
C SER A 71 -1.73 14.33 1.15
N ALA A 72 -1.98 15.30 2.02
CA ALA A 72 -2.90 15.19 3.14
C ALA A 72 -3.90 16.34 3.08
N GLU A 73 -5.13 16.09 3.52
CA GLU A 73 -6.14 17.12 3.65
C GLU A 73 -5.67 18.21 4.62
N GLY A 74 -5.77 19.46 4.18
CA GLY A 74 -5.30 20.62 4.94
C GLY A 74 -3.86 21.05 4.63
N GLU A 75 -3.07 20.25 3.91
CA GLU A 75 -1.71 20.62 3.53
C GLU A 75 -1.66 21.32 2.16
N ALA A 76 -0.75 22.29 2.02
CA ALA A 76 -0.55 23.00 0.77
C ALA A 76 0.35 22.18 -0.18
N GLY A 77 -0.27 21.37 -1.03
CA GLY A 77 0.40 20.66 -2.12
C GLY A 77 0.76 19.21 -1.78
N THR A 78 1.93 18.78 -2.23
CA THR A 78 2.42 17.40 -2.09
C THR A 78 3.82 17.36 -1.49
N THR A 79 4.11 16.40 -0.63
CA THR A 79 5.45 16.11 -0.10
C THR A 79 6.04 14.87 -0.77
N ALA A 80 7.37 14.82 -0.90
CA ALA A 80 8.07 13.63 -1.40
C ALA A 80 8.48 12.76 -0.22
N GLU A 81 7.99 11.53 -0.17
CA GLU A 81 8.17 10.59 0.93
C GLU A 81 8.66 9.24 0.39
N THR A 82 9.41 8.48 1.20
CA THR A 82 9.73 7.09 0.87
C THR A 82 8.72 6.17 1.55
N VAL A 83 7.94 5.44 0.75
CA VAL A 83 6.96 4.47 1.25
C VAL A 83 7.57 3.07 1.20
N VAL A 84 7.50 2.35 2.32
CA VAL A 84 7.96 0.97 2.41
C VAL A 84 6.76 0.03 2.45
N VAL A 85 6.67 -0.87 1.49
CA VAL A 85 5.63 -1.90 1.41
C VAL A 85 6.24 -3.25 1.74
N THR A 86 5.75 -3.89 2.79
CA THR A 86 6.22 -5.19 3.26
C THR A 86 5.14 -6.24 3.10
N ASN A 87 5.43 -7.29 2.33
CA ASN A 87 4.62 -8.50 2.24
C ASN A 87 4.99 -9.44 3.39
N LYS A 88 4.09 -9.60 4.37
CA LYS A 88 4.27 -10.52 5.50
C LYS A 88 3.62 -11.90 5.25
N GLY A 89 3.40 -12.27 3.98
CA GLY A 89 2.82 -13.56 3.57
C GLY A 89 1.33 -13.64 3.88
N GLU A 90 0.93 -14.61 4.69
CA GLU A 90 -0.48 -14.81 5.10
C GLU A 90 -1.04 -13.60 5.88
N GLY A 91 -0.15 -12.80 6.48
CA GLY A 91 -0.53 -11.52 7.10
C GLY A 91 -0.87 -10.41 6.12
N GLY A 92 -0.70 -10.59 4.81
CA GLY A 92 -0.95 -9.56 3.79
C GLY A 92 0.16 -8.48 3.71
N PHE A 93 -0.18 -7.37 3.07
CA PHE A 93 0.74 -6.23 2.90
C PHE A 93 0.65 -5.26 4.07
N PHE A 94 1.78 -4.69 4.44
CA PHE A 94 1.92 -3.61 5.41
C PHE A 94 2.63 -2.45 4.75
N VAL A 95 2.21 -1.23 5.08
CA VAL A 95 2.78 -0.01 4.53
C VAL A 95 3.31 0.85 5.66
N THR A 96 4.57 1.26 5.53
CA THR A 96 5.25 2.14 6.49
C THR A 96 5.70 3.40 5.77
N ILE A 97 5.33 4.55 6.33
CA ILE A 97 5.76 5.87 5.86
C ILE A 97 6.50 6.53 7.05
N PRO A 98 7.71 7.08 6.85
CA PRO A 98 8.47 7.72 7.93
C PRO A 98 7.63 8.73 8.72
N GLY A 99 7.59 8.58 10.04
CA GLY A 99 6.84 9.47 10.92
C GLY A 99 5.34 9.13 11.06
N LEU A 100 4.83 8.13 10.34
CA LEU A 100 3.47 7.61 10.48
C LEU A 100 3.46 6.20 11.09
N GLU A 101 2.29 5.79 11.59
CA GLU A 101 2.06 4.44 12.07
C GLU A 101 2.05 3.42 10.91
N GLU A 102 2.47 2.18 11.18
CA GLU A 102 2.41 1.10 10.18
C GLU A 102 0.95 0.80 9.85
N MET A 103 0.60 0.86 8.56
CA MET A 103 -0.72 0.58 8.05
C MET A 103 -0.83 -0.87 7.60
N GLY A 104 -1.78 -1.62 8.15
CA GLY A 104 -2.04 -3.01 7.77
C GLY A 104 -2.58 -3.83 8.95
N PRO A 105 -2.89 -5.12 8.74
CA PRO A 105 -2.70 -5.88 7.51
C PRO A 105 -3.66 -5.49 6.38
N LEU A 106 -3.14 -5.37 5.15
CA LEU A 106 -3.93 -5.15 3.93
C LEU A 106 -4.06 -6.46 3.16
N GLN A 107 -5.30 -6.91 3.00
CA GLN A 107 -5.65 -8.15 2.34
C GLN A 107 -6.05 -7.91 0.88
N PRO A 108 -5.89 -8.89 -0.02
CA PRO A 108 -6.32 -8.74 -1.41
C PRO A 108 -7.83 -8.51 -1.47
N CYS A 109 -8.24 -7.46 -2.19
CA CYS A 109 -9.63 -7.13 -2.43
C CYS A 109 -10.19 -8.01 -3.58
N SER A 110 -10.28 -9.33 -3.37
CA SER A 110 -10.98 -10.25 -4.30
C SER A 110 -12.49 -10.04 -4.25
#